data_AF-K2BGH6-F1
#
_entry.id   AF-K2BGH6-F1
#
_cell.length_a   1.000
_cell.length_b   1.000
_cell.length_c   1.000
_cell.angle_alpha   90.00
_cell.angle_beta   90.00
_cell.angle_gamma   90.00
#
_symmetry.space_group_name_H-M   'P 1'
#
loop_
_entity.id
_entity.type
_entity.pdbx_description
1 polymer ?
#
loop_
_entity_poly.entity_id
_entity_poly.type
_entity_poly.pdbx_seq_one_letter_code
_entity_poly.pdbx_strand_id
1 'polypeptide(L)'
;MLSKSPLNNIGAVEEKISAPENTDTQPQTEIVEIRVLSLNIACLPTPLGQINKHTLRPNRTRAHEIADDIVQWNKSYLAGESKDDEIPPLVICFQESFDQKAIAILRAHLTLYYPHQLINPGAGNINVGSGLAIFSTFPIIDSGFVPFKNNMIGEETLANKGVLWAELNINDKQFVTVYNTHLHAGGAIFPKWSKFYGGSTSERRGEQMQVICDLNKEHEKISTKKINGLTLQRAKFIVAGDFNTGIQDKRRQLSISTGLSKLKNGFDIGDIKYLGQYHFFQLFECPTPINFIQVKELFLKKDIEKKINPALLQKAKEQHLFTGTSIASDVLKKSVRTKGHSIIQGHEATGKVIDCLAHSAEQGVECSLETEITNRFHNSTDHFGMFGIFRLAFPKEQNRKQSPAIQTMDNNPKNNSGT
;
A
#
# COMPACT_ATOMS: atom_id res chain seq x y z
N MET A 1 -21.36 -14.10 5.48
CA MET A 1 -21.01 -15.51 5.75
C MET A 1 -19.57 -15.71 5.37
N LEU A 2 -18.69 -15.70 6.38
CA LEU A 2 -17.35 -16.31 6.50
C LEU A 2 -16.68 -15.64 7.71
N SER A 3 -17.08 -16.05 8.92
CA SER A 3 -16.31 -15.80 10.14
C SER A 3 -15.98 -17.16 10.74
N LYS A 4 -14.82 -17.71 10.42
CA LYS A 4 -14.24 -18.78 11.25
C LYS A 4 -13.40 -18.08 12.31
N SER A 5 -13.88 -18.13 13.56
CA SER A 5 -13.05 -17.82 14.73
C SER A 5 -11.90 -18.83 14.82
N PRO A 6 -10.70 -18.42 15.28
CA PRO A 6 -9.57 -19.33 15.41
C PRO A 6 -9.84 -20.41 16.48
N LEU A 7 -9.51 -21.65 16.13
CA LEU A 7 -9.61 -22.84 16.98
C LEU A 7 -8.62 -22.76 18.15
N ASN A 8 -9.12 -22.83 19.37
CA ASN A 8 -8.34 -23.16 20.56
C ASN A 8 -8.15 -24.68 20.63
N ASN A 9 -6.90 -25.15 20.53
CA ASN A 9 -6.54 -26.54 20.80
C ASN A 9 -6.39 -26.76 22.31
N ILE A 10 -7.13 -27.74 22.83
CA ILE A 10 -7.17 -28.16 24.24
C ILE A 10 -6.08 -29.20 24.48
N GLY A 11 -5.08 -28.86 25.30
CA GLY A 11 -4.11 -29.79 25.90
C GLY A 11 -4.45 -30.03 27.38
N ALA A 12 -4.23 -31.25 27.84
CA ALA A 12 -4.65 -31.80 29.13
C ALA A 12 -4.17 -31.02 30.38
N VAL A 13 -5.04 -30.97 31.39
CA VAL A 13 -4.83 -30.28 32.67
C VAL A 13 -4.31 -31.28 33.71
N GLU A 14 -3.10 -31.04 34.24
CA GLU A 14 -2.66 -31.53 35.56
C GLU A 14 -3.06 -30.49 36.61
N GLU A 15 -3.89 -30.88 37.59
CA GLU A 15 -4.27 -30.04 38.72
C GLU A 15 -3.11 -29.90 39.72
N LYS A 16 -2.45 -28.74 39.69
CA LYS A 16 -1.66 -28.24 40.83
C LYS A 16 -2.43 -27.12 41.53
N ILE A 17 -2.85 -27.38 42.76
CA ILE A 17 -3.44 -26.39 43.67
C ILE A 17 -2.32 -25.42 44.07
N SER A 18 -2.39 -24.18 43.56
CA SER A 18 -1.50 -23.07 43.94
C SER A 18 -2.32 -21.92 44.54
N ALA A 19 -1.69 -21.20 45.47
CA ALA A 19 -2.27 -20.09 46.24
C ALA A 19 -2.77 -18.94 45.33
N PRO A 20 -3.72 -18.09 45.79
CA PRO A 20 -4.29 -17.03 44.96
C PRO A 20 -3.22 -15.97 44.64
N GLU A 21 -2.63 -16.08 43.45
CA GLU A 21 -1.84 -15.00 42.86
C GLU A 21 -2.77 -13.83 42.55
N ASN A 22 -2.36 -12.64 43.01
CA ASN A 22 -2.89 -11.37 42.55
C ASN A 22 -2.59 -11.27 41.05
N THR A 23 -3.49 -11.83 40.23
CA THR A 23 -3.39 -11.80 38.79
C THR A 23 -3.74 -10.40 38.33
N ASP A 24 -2.70 -9.57 38.26
CA ASP A 24 -2.70 -8.28 37.58
C ASP A 24 -3.21 -8.54 36.15
N THR A 25 -4.50 -8.29 35.95
CA THR A 25 -5.21 -8.74 34.77
C THR A 25 -4.83 -7.79 33.66
N GLN A 26 -3.76 -8.13 32.93
CA GLN A 26 -3.33 -7.34 31.79
C GLN A 26 -4.52 -7.13 30.86
N PRO A 27 -4.76 -5.88 30.41
CA PRO A 27 -5.87 -5.59 29.51
C PRO A 27 -5.75 -6.48 28.28
N GLN A 28 -6.80 -7.24 28.00
CA GLN A 28 -6.84 -8.05 26.78
C GLN A 28 -6.88 -7.11 25.57
N THR A 29 -6.06 -7.40 24.56
CA THR A 29 -5.98 -6.63 23.31
C THR A 29 -6.58 -7.48 22.19
N GLU A 30 -7.45 -6.89 21.38
CA GLU A 30 -7.94 -7.52 20.14
C GLU A 30 -7.01 -7.13 19.00
N ILE A 31 -6.43 -8.13 18.32
CA ILE A 31 -5.54 -7.89 17.17
C ILE A 31 -6.33 -8.16 15.89
N VAL A 32 -6.38 -7.17 15.01
CA VAL A 32 -6.94 -7.31 13.67
C VAL A 32 -5.81 -7.22 12.65
N GLU A 33 -5.73 -8.21 11.78
CA GLU A 33 -4.72 -8.25 10.73
C GLU A 33 -5.32 -7.82 9.38
N ILE A 34 -4.66 -6.86 8.72
CA ILE A 34 -5.00 -6.40 7.38
C ILE A 34 -3.82 -6.70 6.45
N ARG A 35 -4.07 -7.49 5.41
CA ARG A 35 -3.05 -7.86 4.42
C ARG A 35 -3.26 -7.06 3.14
N VAL A 36 -2.25 -6.33 2.70
CA VAL A 36 -2.34 -5.43 1.52
C VAL A 36 -1.31 -5.83 0.48
N LEU A 37 -1.76 -5.99 -0.77
CA LEU A 37 -0.90 -6.16 -1.94
C LEU A 37 -0.91 -4.88 -2.77
N SER A 38 0.26 -4.29 -3.03
CA SER A 38 0.45 -3.26 -4.05
C SER A 38 1.14 -3.86 -5.27
N LEU A 39 0.60 -3.65 -6.47
CA LEU A 39 1.15 -4.20 -7.69
C LEU A 39 0.93 -3.26 -8.89
N ASN A 40 2.02 -2.78 -9.49
CA ASN A 40 1.97 -2.16 -10.81
C ASN A 40 1.82 -3.27 -11.87
N ILE A 41 0.67 -3.29 -12.54
CA ILE A 41 0.31 -4.33 -13.50
C ILE A 41 0.58 -3.92 -14.95
N ALA A 42 1.14 -2.74 -15.21
CA ALA A 42 1.55 -2.24 -16.54
C ALA A 42 0.54 -2.45 -17.70
N CYS A 43 -0.76 -2.53 -17.44
CA CYS A 43 -1.81 -2.77 -18.44
C CYS A 43 -2.15 -1.47 -19.19
N LEU A 44 -1.22 -1.00 -20.02
CA LEU A 44 -1.29 0.27 -20.77
C LEU A 44 -2.41 0.34 -21.83
N PRO A 45 -2.91 1.52 -22.23
CA PRO A 45 -3.94 1.63 -23.27
C PRO A 45 -3.51 1.02 -24.61
N THR A 46 -4.33 0.13 -25.18
CA THR A 46 -4.08 -0.50 -26.49
C THR A 46 -3.76 0.47 -27.66
N PRO A 47 -4.44 1.64 -27.85
CA PRO A 47 -4.20 2.48 -29.03
C PRO A 47 -2.84 3.20 -29.04
N LEU A 48 -2.14 3.29 -27.91
CA LEU A 48 -0.79 3.87 -27.85
C LEU A 48 0.31 2.86 -28.25
N GLY A 49 -0.07 1.62 -28.57
CA GLY A 49 0.84 0.50 -28.64
C GLY A 49 1.42 0.18 -27.26
N GLN A 50 1.89 -1.06 -27.05
CA GLN A 50 2.71 -1.30 -25.87
C GLN A 50 4.01 -0.50 -26.02
N ILE A 51 4.14 0.57 -25.24
CA ILE A 51 5.45 1.14 -24.95
C ILE A 51 6.26 -0.04 -24.41
N ASN A 52 7.31 -0.44 -25.14
CA ASN A 52 8.08 -1.67 -24.92
C ASN A 52 7.43 -3.02 -25.36
N LYS A 53 6.75 -3.09 -26.53
CA LYS A 53 6.27 -4.36 -27.15
C LYS A 53 7.24 -5.56 -27.08
N HIS A 54 8.55 -5.32 -26.99
CA HIS A 54 9.57 -6.36 -26.92
C HIS A 54 9.87 -6.88 -25.50
N THR A 55 9.32 -6.27 -24.45
CA THR A 55 9.68 -6.56 -23.05
C THR A 55 8.51 -7.02 -22.19
N LEU A 56 7.27 -6.78 -22.61
CA LEU A 56 6.08 -7.16 -21.85
C LEU A 56 5.15 -8.06 -22.67
N ARG A 57 4.53 -9.03 -21.99
CA ARG A 57 3.47 -9.87 -22.55
C ARG A 57 2.21 -9.03 -22.87
N PRO A 58 1.30 -9.50 -23.74
CA PRO A 58 0.05 -8.79 -24.01
C PRO A 58 -0.77 -8.51 -22.74
N ASN A 59 -1.41 -7.34 -22.65
CA ASN A 59 -2.12 -6.92 -21.42
C ASN A 59 -3.17 -7.93 -20.93
N ARG A 60 -3.93 -8.53 -21.85
CA ARG A 60 -4.95 -9.52 -21.47
C ARG A 60 -4.34 -10.80 -20.90
N THR A 61 -3.24 -11.25 -21.48
CA THR A 61 -2.48 -12.41 -20.98
C THR A 61 -2.00 -12.14 -19.56
N ARG A 62 -1.40 -10.97 -19.33
CA ARG A 62 -0.92 -10.56 -18.00
C ARG A 62 -2.07 -10.45 -17.00
N ALA A 63 -3.21 -9.89 -17.40
CA ALA A 63 -4.40 -9.79 -16.56
C ALA A 63 -4.95 -11.18 -16.15
N HIS A 64 -4.98 -12.15 -17.08
CA HIS A 64 -5.37 -13.53 -16.75
C HIS A 64 -4.40 -14.15 -15.74
N GLU A 65 -3.11 -14.07 -15.99
CA GLU A 65 -2.10 -14.70 -15.13
C GLU A 65 -2.10 -14.10 -13.72
N ILE A 66 -2.15 -12.76 -13.61
CA ILE A 66 -2.26 -12.08 -12.32
C ILE A 66 -3.54 -12.51 -11.59
N ALA A 67 -4.67 -12.54 -12.29
CA ALA A 67 -5.94 -12.92 -11.68
C ALA A 67 -5.95 -14.39 -11.23
N ASP A 68 -5.45 -15.29 -12.07
CA ASP A 68 -5.40 -16.72 -11.79
C ASP A 68 -4.46 -17.03 -10.62
N ASP A 69 -3.32 -16.34 -10.52
CA ASP A 69 -2.40 -16.45 -9.38
C ASP A 69 -3.07 -16.01 -8.07
N ILE A 70 -3.82 -14.89 -8.07
CA ILE A 70 -4.55 -14.41 -6.89
C ILE A 70 -5.71 -15.36 -6.54
N VAL A 71 -6.45 -15.85 -7.53
CA VAL A 71 -7.54 -16.81 -7.32
C VAL A 71 -7.00 -18.11 -6.74
N GLN A 72 -5.89 -18.63 -7.27
CA GLN A 72 -5.28 -19.84 -6.76
C GLN A 72 -4.75 -19.63 -5.33
N TRP A 73 -4.17 -18.47 -5.04
CA TRP A 73 -3.76 -18.10 -3.69
C TRP A 73 -4.93 -18.16 -2.71
N ASN A 74 -6.08 -17.58 -3.07
CA ASN A 74 -7.29 -17.65 -2.25
C ASN A 74 -7.84 -19.09 -2.10
N LYS A 75 -7.83 -19.88 -3.18
CA LYS A 75 -8.30 -21.27 -3.15
C LYS A 75 -7.47 -22.14 -2.20
N SER A 76 -6.15 -22.09 -2.30
CA SER A 76 -5.27 -22.88 -1.44
C SER A 76 -5.44 -22.52 0.04
N TYR A 77 -5.64 -21.23 0.35
CA TYR A 77 -5.95 -20.80 1.71
C TYR A 77 -7.29 -21.35 2.21
N LEU A 78 -8.36 -21.25 1.41
CA LEU A 78 -9.68 -21.76 1.80
C LEU A 78 -9.73 -23.29 1.89
N ALA A 79 -8.88 -24.00 1.14
CA ALA A 79 -8.72 -25.44 1.22
C ALA A 79 -7.93 -25.90 2.46
N GLY A 80 -7.30 -24.97 3.19
CA GLY A 80 -6.41 -25.29 4.31
C GLY A 80 -5.07 -25.92 3.88
N GLU A 81 -4.70 -25.75 2.61
CA GLU A 81 -3.44 -26.25 2.05
C GLU A 81 -2.28 -25.27 2.29
N SER A 82 -2.62 -24.01 2.55
CA SER A 82 -1.65 -22.94 2.78
C SER A 82 -1.07 -22.99 4.18
N LYS A 83 0.25 -22.76 4.26
CA LYS A 83 0.93 -22.45 5.54
C LYS A 83 0.46 -21.10 6.06
N ASP A 84 0.69 -20.81 7.35
CA ASP A 84 0.33 -19.52 7.98
C ASP A 84 0.93 -18.30 7.25
N ASP A 85 2.04 -18.49 6.54
CA ASP A 85 2.71 -17.45 5.74
C ASP A 85 2.09 -17.25 4.34
N GLU A 86 1.11 -18.06 3.95
CA GLU A 86 0.49 -18.06 2.62
C GLU A 86 -0.96 -17.54 2.63
N ILE A 87 -1.36 -16.75 3.62
CA ILE A 87 -2.70 -16.16 3.65
C ILE A 87 -2.79 -15.01 2.61
N PRO A 88 -3.83 -14.99 1.74
CA PRO A 88 -3.98 -14.04 0.65
C PRO A 88 -4.17 -12.59 1.13
N PRO A 89 -3.96 -11.60 0.25
CA PRO A 89 -4.28 -10.21 0.57
C PRO A 89 -5.78 -10.03 0.82
N LEU A 90 -6.14 -9.12 1.70
CA LEU A 90 -7.51 -8.66 1.93
C LEU A 90 -7.82 -7.38 1.15
N VAL A 91 -6.77 -6.63 0.80
CA VAL A 91 -6.84 -5.44 -0.05
C VAL A 91 -5.78 -5.53 -1.15
N ILE A 92 -6.16 -5.23 -2.37
CA ILE A 92 -5.25 -5.19 -3.53
C ILE A 92 -5.31 -3.81 -4.17
N CYS A 93 -4.15 -3.16 -4.31
CA CYS A 93 -3.97 -1.87 -4.94
C CYS A 93 -3.21 -2.07 -6.26
N PHE A 94 -3.90 -1.91 -7.40
CA PHE A 94 -3.27 -1.98 -8.71
C PHE A 94 -2.90 -0.59 -9.24
N GLN A 95 -1.75 -0.50 -9.90
CA GLN A 95 -1.32 0.65 -10.69
C GLN A 95 -1.18 0.27 -12.17
N GLU A 96 -1.28 1.25 -13.05
CA GLU A 96 -1.28 1.08 -14.52
C GLU A 96 -2.35 0.13 -15.07
N SER A 97 -3.50 0.07 -14.41
CA SER A 97 -4.71 -0.61 -14.88
C SER A 97 -5.50 0.25 -15.88
N PHE A 98 -4.92 0.57 -17.04
CA PHE A 98 -5.56 1.45 -18.03
C PHE A 98 -6.41 0.71 -19.08
N ASP A 99 -5.96 -0.47 -19.51
CA ASP A 99 -6.62 -1.25 -20.57
C ASP A 99 -7.94 -1.83 -20.06
N GLN A 100 -9.05 -1.35 -20.64
CA GLN A 100 -10.40 -1.73 -20.20
C GLN A 100 -10.69 -3.24 -20.34
N LYS A 101 -10.05 -3.92 -21.30
CA LYS A 101 -10.24 -5.37 -21.50
C LYS A 101 -9.47 -6.17 -20.45
N ALA A 102 -8.24 -5.76 -20.13
CA ALA A 102 -7.48 -6.30 -19.02
C ALA A 102 -8.21 -6.10 -17.67
N ILE A 103 -8.76 -4.91 -17.43
CA ILE A 103 -9.56 -4.61 -16.25
C ILE A 103 -10.80 -5.51 -16.16
N ALA A 104 -11.51 -5.71 -17.27
CA ALA A 104 -12.69 -6.59 -17.30
C ALA A 104 -12.33 -8.03 -16.90
N ILE A 105 -11.17 -8.53 -17.32
CA ILE A 105 -10.65 -9.85 -16.92
C ILE A 105 -10.39 -9.90 -15.41
N LEU A 106 -9.63 -8.93 -14.88
CA LEU A 106 -9.35 -8.84 -13.45
C LEU A 106 -10.64 -8.80 -12.63
N ARG A 107 -11.59 -7.95 -13.03
CA ARG A 107 -12.91 -7.86 -12.39
C ARG A 107 -13.64 -9.19 -12.40
N ALA A 108 -13.75 -9.84 -13.56
CA ALA A 108 -14.49 -11.10 -13.69
C ALA A 108 -13.92 -12.20 -12.79
N HIS A 109 -12.60 -12.33 -12.71
CA HIS A 109 -11.95 -13.37 -11.92
C HIS A 109 -11.92 -13.05 -10.42
N LEU A 110 -11.68 -11.78 -10.04
CA LEU A 110 -11.46 -11.39 -8.66
C LEU A 110 -12.75 -11.10 -7.88
N THR A 111 -13.89 -10.84 -8.53
CA THR A 111 -15.14 -10.44 -7.85
C THR A 111 -15.63 -11.46 -6.81
N LEU A 112 -15.38 -12.76 -7.01
CA LEU A 112 -15.77 -13.78 -6.05
C LEU A 112 -15.10 -13.59 -4.68
N TYR A 113 -13.83 -13.19 -4.67
CA TYR A 113 -13.02 -13.03 -3.45
C TYR A 113 -12.97 -11.57 -2.97
N TYR A 114 -13.02 -10.62 -3.90
CA TYR A 114 -12.92 -9.18 -3.64
C TYR A 114 -14.16 -8.46 -4.23
N PRO A 115 -15.32 -8.55 -3.58
CA PRO A 115 -16.58 -8.02 -4.12
C PRO A 115 -16.63 -6.49 -4.12
N HIS A 116 -15.80 -5.82 -3.31
CA HIS A 116 -15.78 -4.36 -3.19
C HIS A 116 -14.64 -3.77 -4.02
N GLN A 117 -14.97 -2.97 -5.03
CA GLN A 117 -14.02 -2.57 -6.06
C GLN A 117 -14.16 -1.10 -6.43
N LEU A 118 -13.04 -0.40 -6.54
CA LEU A 118 -12.90 0.92 -7.16
C LEU A 118 -11.95 0.79 -8.33
N ILE A 119 -12.37 1.19 -9.53
CA ILE A 119 -11.62 0.89 -10.74
C ILE A 119 -11.50 2.14 -11.62
N ASN A 120 -10.26 2.46 -11.97
CA ASN A 120 -9.85 3.47 -12.94
C ASN A 120 -10.62 4.80 -12.85
N PRO A 121 -10.64 5.46 -11.68
CA PRO A 121 -11.31 6.75 -11.53
C PRO A 121 -10.65 7.83 -12.39
N GLY A 122 -11.36 8.94 -12.58
CA GLY A 122 -10.82 10.11 -13.28
C GLY A 122 -10.75 9.96 -14.81
N ALA A 123 -11.47 9.00 -15.39
CA ALA A 123 -11.68 8.92 -16.83
C ALA A 123 -12.53 10.10 -17.32
N GLY A 124 -12.13 10.71 -18.43
CA GLY A 124 -12.85 11.79 -19.10
C GLY A 124 -12.78 11.63 -20.61
N ASN A 125 -13.40 12.54 -21.38
CA ASN A 125 -13.53 12.41 -22.84
C ASN A 125 -12.20 12.27 -23.62
N ILE A 126 -11.06 12.63 -23.00
CA ILE A 126 -9.73 12.64 -23.64
C ILE A 126 -8.66 11.86 -22.84
N ASN A 127 -8.95 11.46 -21.59
CA ASN A 127 -7.97 10.84 -20.69
C ASN A 127 -8.32 9.38 -20.42
N VAL A 128 -7.31 8.50 -20.38
CA VAL A 128 -7.48 7.05 -20.21
C VAL A 128 -7.84 6.60 -18.78
N GLY A 129 -8.16 7.56 -17.90
CA GLY A 129 -8.34 7.37 -16.46
C GLY A 129 -7.02 7.46 -15.68
N SER A 130 -7.07 7.13 -14.39
CA SER A 130 -5.90 7.16 -13.50
C SER A 130 -5.00 5.93 -13.58
N GLY A 131 -5.53 4.81 -14.08
CA GLY A 131 -4.87 3.51 -14.04
C GLY A 131 -4.79 2.92 -12.63
N LEU A 132 -5.52 3.47 -11.65
CA LEU A 132 -5.55 2.97 -10.28
C LEU A 132 -6.78 2.10 -10.04
N ALA A 133 -6.62 1.02 -9.28
CA ALA A 133 -7.75 0.24 -8.80
C ALA A 133 -7.52 -0.26 -7.37
N ILE A 134 -8.60 -0.37 -6.59
CA ILE A 134 -8.62 -0.99 -5.26
C ILE A 134 -9.64 -2.12 -5.29
N PHE A 135 -9.22 -3.33 -4.93
CA PHE A 135 -10.06 -4.50 -4.71
C PHE A 135 -10.01 -4.86 -3.24
N SER A 136 -11.16 -5.10 -2.59
CA SER A 136 -11.20 -5.40 -1.17
C SER A 136 -12.22 -6.49 -0.82
N THR A 137 -11.87 -7.29 0.18
CA THR A 137 -12.78 -8.20 0.89
C THR A 137 -13.71 -7.42 1.85
N PHE A 138 -13.31 -6.21 2.25
CA PHE A 138 -14.03 -5.36 3.19
C PHE A 138 -15.00 -4.40 2.49
N PRO A 139 -16.18 -4.12 3.06
CA PRO A 139 -17.09 -3.12 2.51
C PRO A 139 -16.45 -1.74 2.41
N ILE A 140 -16.53 -1.13 1.22
CA ILE A 140 -16.15 0.28 1.01
C ILE A 140 -17.29 1.15 1.52
N ILE A 141 -17.00 1.97 2.53
CA ILE A 141 -17.98 2.87 3.16
C ILE A 141 -17.90 4.30 2.65
N ASP A 142 -16.75 4.70 2.12
CA ASP A 142 -16.53 5.97 1.45
C ASP A 142 -15.36 5.84 0.50
N SER A 143 -15.30 6.68 -0.53
CA SER A 143 -14.22 6.66 -1.50
C SER A 143 -14.10 7.96 -2.26
N GLY A 144 -12.93 8.19 -2.83
CA GLY A 144 -12.71 9.34 -3.68
C GLY A 144 -11.44 9.23 -4.50
N PHE A 145 -11.27 10.21 -5.38
CA PHE A 145 -10.09 10.33 -6.22
C PHE A 145 -9.65 11.78 -6.30
N VAL A 146 -8.38 12.03 -6.05
CA VAL A 146 -7.78 13.36 -6.13
C VAL A 146 -6.70 13.35 -7.22
N PRO A 147 -6.95 13.99 -8.37
CA PRO A 147 -5.95 14.08 -9.42
C PRO A 147 -4.79 14.97 -8.99
N PHE A 148 -3.58 14.63 -9.43
CA PHE A 148 -2.44 15.54 -9.31
C PHE A 148 -2.57 16.68 -10.32
N LYS A 149 -1.99 17.84 -10.01
CA LYS A 149 -1.91 18.95 -10.96
C LYS A 149 -1.11 18.50 -12.19
N ASN A 150 -1.78 18.44 -13.35
CA ASN A 150 -1.17 17.98 -14.60
C ASN A 150 -0.67 19.17 -15.41
N ASN A 151 0.49 19.70 -15.04
CA ASN A 151 1.08 20.86 -15.70
C ASN A 151 2.06 20.45 -16.82
N MET A 152 1.94 19.23 -17.35
CA MET A 152 2.92 18.67 -18.28
C MET A 152 2.47 18.74 -19.74
N ILE A 153 3.42 18.48 -20.63
CA ILE A 153 3.21 18.22 -22.06
C ILE A 153 3.85 16.85 -22.36
N GLY A 154 3.09 15.89 -22.91
CA GLY A 154 3.60 14.56 -23.31
C GLY A 154 2.72 13.38 -22.89
N GLU A 155 3.22 12.15 -23.01
CA GLU A 155 2.49 10.89 -22.72
C GLU A 155 1.82 10.85 -21.34
N GLU A 156 2.47 11.42 -20.34
CA GLU A 156 1.93 11.50 -18.99
C GLU A 156 0.72 12.45 -18.87
N THR A 157 0.43 13.30 -19.86
CA THR A 157 -0.81 14.09 -19.85
C THR A 157 -2.04 13.24 -20.17
N LEU A 158 -1.86 12.08 -20.80
CA LEU A 158 -2.94 11.19 -21.22
C LEU A 158 -3.53 10.41 -20.04
N ALA A 159 -2.74 10.19 -18.99
CA ALA A 159 -3.15 9.53 -17.76
C ALA A 159 -3.49 10.57 -16.69
N ASN A 160 -4.66 10.43 -16.07
CA ASN A 160 -5.07 11.29 -14.96
C ASN A 160 -4.50 10.75 -13.64
N LYS A 161 -3.17 10.84 -13.44
CA LYS A 161 -2.51 10.36 -12.22
C LYS A 161 -3.05 11.09 -10.99
N GLY A 162 -3.11 10.39 -9.85
CA GLY A 162 -3.63 10.96 -8.61
C GLY A 162 -3.56 9.98 -7.45
N VAL A 163 -4.37 10.25 -6.43
CA VAL A 163 -4.57 9.39 -5.26
C VAL A 163 -6.00 8.86 -5.30
N LEU A 164 -6.16 7.55 -5.49
CA LEU A 164 -7.42 6.86 -5.28
C LEU A 164 -7.48 6.43 -3.82
N TRP A 165 -8.57 6.71 -3.13
CA TRP A 165 -8.72 6.31 -1.73
C TRP A 165 -10.05 5.61 -1.46
N ALA A 166 -10.02 4.71 -0.49
CA ALA A 166 -11.17 3.99 0.01
C ALA A 166 -11.13 3.94 1.54
N GLU A 167 -12.27 4.18 2.18
CA GLU A 167 -12.46 3.83 3.58
C GLU A 167 -13.15 2.48 3.67
N LEU A 168 -12.55 1.55 4.42
CA LEU A 168 -12.94 0.14 4.48
C LEU A 168 -13.46 -0.18 5.89
N ASN A 169 -14.66 -0.74 5.98
CA ASN A 169 -15.21 -1.25 7.25
C ASN A 169 -14.58 -2.62 7.58
N ILE A 170 -13.82 -2.68 8.67
CA ILE A 170 -13.04 -3.87 9.03
C ILE A 170 -13.83 -4.86 9.91
N ASN A 171 -14.67 -4.36 10.83
CA ASN A 171 -15.36 -5.19 11.82
C ASN A 171 -16.62 -4.52 12.42
N ASP A 172 -17.31 -3.67 11.65
CA ASP A 172 -18.51 -2.90 12.07
C ASP A 172 -18.29 -1.90 13.22
N LYS A 173 -17.07 -1.85 13.76
CA LYS A 173 -16.63 -0.91 14.81
C LYS A 173 -15.51 -0.01 14.33
N GLN A 174 -14.72 -0.47 13.38
CA GLN A 174 -13.53 0.23 12.91
C GLN A 174 -13.51 0.37 11.40
N PHE A 175 -12.87 1.42 10.94
CA PHE A 175 -12.54 1.58 9.54
C PHE A 175 -11.09 2.02 9.33
N VAL A 176 -10.53 1.66 8.19
CA VAL A 176 -9.20 2.12 7.75
C VAL A 176 -9.34 2.89 6.44
N THR A 177 -8.47 3.88 6.25
CA THR A 177 -8.38 4.59 4.97
C THR A 177 -7.19 4.05 4.19
N VAL A 178 -7.43 3.51 3.01
CA VAL A 178 -6.39 3.03 2.09
C VAL A 178 -6.23 4.02 0.94
N TYR A 179 -5.02 4.51 0.75
CA TYR A 179 -4.61 5.31 -0.40
C TYR A 179 -3.85 4.42 -1.39
N ASN A 180 -4.26 4.43 -2.66
CA ASN A 180 -3.52 3.88 -3.78
C ASN A 180 -3.02 5.04 -4.66
N THR A 181 -1.74 5.04 -5.01
CA THR A 181 -1.13 6.10 -5.83
C THR A 181 -0.16 5.55 -6.87
N HIS A 182 0.07 6.33 -7.92
CA HIS A 182 1.16 6.10 -8.87
C HIS A 182 1.82 7.46 -9.17
N LEU A 183 2.98 7.69 -8.55
CA LEU A 183 3.72 8.95 -8.64
C LEU A 183 4.40 9.12 -10.01
N HIS A 184 4.97 10.30 -10.24
CA HIS A 184 5.63 10.66 -11.49
C HIS A 184 6.89 9.80 -11.77
N ALA A 185 6.94 9.16 -12.94
CA ALA A 185 8.00 8.22 -13.32
C ALA A 185 9.25 8.91 -13.89
N GLY A 186 9.09 10.13 -14.44
CA GLY A 186 10.19 10.92 -14.99
C GLY A 186 10.54 10.62 -16.45
N GLY A 187 9.67 9.90 -17.16
CA GLY A 187 9.72 9.75 -18.61
C GLY A 187 8.96 10.89 -19.28
N ALA A 188 9.63 11.63 -20.16
CA ALA A 188 8.95 12.56 -21.06
C ALA A 188 9.44 12.28 -22.48
N ILE A 189 8.52 12.30 -23.45
CA ILE A 189 8.84 12.17 -24.88
C ILE A 189 9.89 13.23 -25.30
N PHE A 190 9.90 14.39 -24.63
CA PHE A 190 10.89 15.46 -24.83
C PHE A 190 11.59 15.82 -23.50
N PRO A 191 12.61 15.06 -23.06
CA PRO A 191 13.24 15.22 -21.74
C PRO A 191 13.89 16.59 -21.50
N LYS A 192 14.32 17.26 -22.57
CA LYS A 192 14.96 18.59 -22.49
C LYS A 192 13.93 19.70 -22.24
N TRP A 193 12.74 19.60 -22.84
CA TRP A 193 11.68 20.61 -22.73
C TRP A 193 10.88 20.43 -21.44
N SER A 194 10.59 19.18 -21.06
CA SER A 194 9.82 18.87 -19.84
C SER A 194 10.51 19.31 -18.55
N LYS A 195 11.86 19.31 -18.52
CA LYS A 195 12.66 19.81 -17.40
C LYS A 195 12.65 21.33 -17.28
N PHE A 196 12.52 22.05 -18.40
CA PHE A 196 12.53 23.50 -18.41
C PHE A 196 11.22 24.07 -17.85
N TYR A 197 10.08 23.44 -18.16
CA TYR A 197 8.76 23.99 -17.83
C TYR A 197 8.10 23.47 -16.56
N GLY A 198 8.56 22.36 -15.97
CA GLY A 198 7.85 21.81 -14.80
C GLY A 198 8.73 21.19 -13.73
N GLY A 199 9.97 21.66 -13.59
CA GLY A 199 10.83 21.25 -12.47
C GLY A 199 11.40 19.84 -12.60
N SER A 200 12.02 19.38 -11.51
CA SER A 200 12.66 18.06 -11.48
C SER A 200 11.66 16.93 -11.18
N THR A 201 11.96 15.70 -11.62
CA THR A 201 11.13 14.52 -11.30
C THR A 201 10.97 14.31 -9.79
N SER A 202 11.97 14.66 -8.98
CA SER A 202 11.86 14.54 -7.52
C SER A 202 11.01 15.63 -6.89
N GLU A 203 11.09 16.85 -7.41
CA GLU A 203 10.24 17.98 -7.00
C GLU A 203 8.76 17.66 -7.20
N ARG A 204 8.40 17.20 -8.40
CA ARG A 204 7.03 16.76 -8.72
C ARG A 204 6.54 15.66 -7.79
N ARG A 205 7.37 14.65 -7.54
CA ARG A 205 7.01 13.58 -6.59
C ARG A 205 6.81 14.14 -5.19
N GLY A 206 7.62 15.13 -4.77
CA GLY A 206 7.41 15.86 -3.53
C GLY A 206 6.06 16.57 -3.48
N GLU A 207 5.67 17.27 -4.56
CA GLU A 207 4.35 17.91 -4.66
C GLU A 207 3.21 16.87 -4.60
N GLN A 208 3.35 15.74 -5.29
CA GLN A 208 2.36 14.66 -5.28
C GLN A 208 2.26 13.98 -3.90
N MET A 209 3.39 13.80 -3.21
CA MET A 209 3.42 13.33 -1.83
C MET A 209 2.76 14.34 -0.87
N GLN A 210 2.89 15.65 -1.13
CA GLN A 210 2.17 16.67 -0.35
C GLN A 210 0.65 16.49 -0.48
N VAL A 211 0.14 16.18 -1.67
CA VAL A 211 -1.30 15.90 -1.86
C VAL A 211 -1.77 14.74 -0.98
N ILE A 212 -0.96 13.69 -0.82
CA ILE A 212 -1.29 12.57 0.09
C ILE A 212 -1.31 13.05 1.55
N CYS A 213 -0.34 13.88 1.95
CA CYS A 213 -0.28 14.45 3.30
C CYS A 213 -1.49 15.36 3.60
N ASP A 214 -1.89 16.19 2.65
CA ASP A 214 -3.02 17.10 2.79
C ASP A 214 -4.32 16.31 2.89
N LEU A 215 -4.50 15.27 2.05
CA LEU A 215 -5.63 14.35 2.15
C LEU A 215 -5.69 13.64 3.49
N ASN A 216 -4.54 13.19 4.00
CA ASN A 216 -4.46 12.57 5.31
C ASN A 216 -4.96 13.52 6.41
N LYS A 217 -4.50 14.77 6.41
CA LYS A 217 -4.95 15.80 7.37
C LYS A 217 -6.45 16.09 7.27
N GLU A 218 -7.00 16.14 6.06
CA GLU A 218 -8.45 16.33 5.89
C GLU A 218 -9.24 15.14 6.43
N HIS A 219 -8.80 13.92 6.13
CA HIS A 219 -9.46 12.74 6.64
C HIS A 219 -9.34 12.63 8.16
N GLU A 220 -8.18 12.94 8.76
CA GLU A 220 -7.94 12.94 10.21
C GLU A 220 -8.99 13.72 11.01
N LYS A 221 -9.58 14.77 10.43
CA LYS A 221 -10.69 15.54 11.04
C LYS A 221 -11.94 14.69 11.29
N ILE A 222 -12.08 13.56 10.60
CA ILE A 222 -13.22 12.63 10.68
C ILE A 222 -12.78 11.35 11.40
N SER A 223 -12.71 11.37 12.73
CA SER A 223 -12.31 10.20 13.52
C SER A 223 -13.42 9.14 13.66
N THR A 224 -14.68 9.51 13.43
CA THR A 224 -15.83 8.60 13.55
C THR A 224 -16.82 8.77 12.40
N LYS A 225 -17.48 7.69 11.98
CA LYS A 225 -18.57 7.72 10.99
C LYS A 225 -19.80 6.95 11.48
N LYS A 226 -20.99 7.44 11.14
CA LYS A 226 -22.26 6.76 11.43
C LYS A 226 -22.82 6.14 10.15
N ILE A 227 -22.97 4.82 10.12
CA ILE A 227 -23.43 4.07 8.93
C ILE A 227 -24.41 3.01 9.39
N ASN A 228 -25.64 3.02 8.86
CA ASN A 228 -26.68 2.04 9.19
C ASN A 228 -26.90 1.85 10.70
N GLY A 229 -26.78 2.94 11.49
CA GLY A 229 -26.91 2.91 12.95
C GLY A 229 -25.64 2.50 13.72
N LEU A 230 -24.61 2.01 13.03
CA LEU A 230 -23.29 1.72 13.61
C LEU A 230 -22.46 3.01 13.70
N THR A 231 -21.65 3.12 14.75
CA THR A 231 -20.63 4.18 14.87
C THR A 231 -19.26 3.52 14.72
N LEU A 232 -18.59 3.79 13.60
CA LEU A 232 -17.26 3.27 13.32
C LEU A 232 -16.21 4.30 13.73
N GLN A 233 -15.09 3.84 14.29
CA GLN A 233 -13.93 4.63 14.63
C GLN A 233 -12.81 4.40 13.61
N ARG A 234 -12.08 5.46 13.23
CA ARG A 234 -10.92 5.25 12.36
C ARG A 234 -9.82 4.56 13.15
N ALA A 235 -9.26 3.50 12.57
CA ALA A 235 -8.13 2.80 13.14
C ALA A 235 -6.79 3.31 12.59
N LYS A 236 -6.66 3.39 11.27
CA LYS A 236 -5.37 3.71 10.63
C LYS A 236 -5.51 4.24 9.20
N PHE A 237 -4.43 4.87 8.72
CA PHE A 237 -4.21 5.19 7.32
C PHE A 237 -3.15 4.26 6.74
N ILE A 238 -3.40 3.73 5.54
CA ILE A 238 -2.48 2.90 4.78
C ILE A 238 -2.24 3.57 3.43
N VAL A 239 -0.99 3.74 3.03
CA VAL A 239 -0.61 4.20 1.69
C VAL A 239 0.07 3.06 0.96
N ALA A 240 -0.42 2.75 -0.24
CA ALA A 240 0.10 1.75 -1.14
C ALA A 240 0.33 2.38 -2.52
N GLY A 241 1.32 1.88 -3.26
CA GLY A 241 1.44 2.19 -4.68
C GLY A 241 2.85 2.26 -5.22
N ASP A 242 2.95 2.66 -6.48
CA ASP A 242 4.21 2.89 -7.18
C ASP A 242 4.66 4.34 -6.98
N PHE A 243 5.64 4.52 -6.11
CA PHE A 243 6.19 5.82 -5.76
C PHE A 243 7.23 6.30 -6.79
N ASN A 244 7.66 5.42 -7.70
CA ASN A 244 8.72 5.64 -8.67
C ASN A 244 10.07 6.07 -8.06
N THR A 245 10.17 6.15 -6.72
CA THR A 245 11.32 6.63 -5.95
C THR A 245 11.82 5.55 -5.01
N GLY A 246 13.14 5.45 -4.85
CA GLY A 246 13.74 4.58 -3.84
C GLY A 246 13.34 5.04 -2.44
N ILE A 247 12.30 4.43 -1.87
CA ILE A 247 11.74 4.78 -0.55
C ILE A 247 12.69 4.43 0.61
N GLN A 248 13.59 3.49 0.39
CA GLN A 248 14.59 3.02 1.35
C GLN A 248 15.85 3.91 1.43
N ASP A 249 15.98 4.91 0.56
CA ASP A 249 17.11 5.84 0.59
C ASP A 249 16.87 6.86 1.72
N LYS A 250 17.56 6.71 2.86
CA LYS A 250 17.43 7.60 4.03
C LYS A 250 17.60 9.08 3.66
N ARG A 251 18.45 9.42 2.68
CA ARG A 251 18.58 10.81 2.21
C ARG A 251 17.31 11.30 1.52
N ARG A 252 16.63 10.43 0.78
CA ARG A 252 15.32 10.74 0.18
C ARG A 252 14.24 10.86 1.25
N GLN A 253 14.27 10.02 2.28
CA GLN A 253 13.34 10.13 3.41
C GLN A 253 13.48 11.47 4.13
N LEU A 254 14.72 11.89 4.38
CA LEU A 254 15.03 13.19 5.00
C LEU A 254 14.82 14.37 4.04
N SER A 255 14.72 14.13 2.73
CA SER A 255 14.62 15.16 1.68
C SER A 255 15.73 16.24 1.75
N ILE A 256 16.86 15.95 2.38
CA ILE A 256 17.92 16.95 2.62
C ILE A 256 18.79 17.19 1.38
N SER A 257 19.10 18.46 1.14
CA SER A 257 20.05 18.93 0.16
C SER A 257 21.48 18.62 0.59
N THR A 258 22.31 18.24 -0.38
CA THR A 258 23.74 18.02 -0.15
C THR A 258 24.57 19.27 -0.43
N GLY A 259 23.94 20.43 -0.64
CA GLY A 259 24.58 21.71 -1.02
C GLY A 259 25.29 21.73 -2.38
N LEU A 260 25.43 20.58 -3.04
CA LEU A 260 26.10 20.42 -4.34
C LEU A 260 25.42 21.18 -5.49
N SER A 261 24.25 21.78 -5.25
CA SER A 261 23.54 22.60 -6.22
C SER A 261 23.24 24.01 -5.71
N LYS A 262 23.96 24.53 -4.70
CA LYS A 262 23.74 25.91 -4.20
C LYS A 262 23.68 26.93 -5.34
N LEU A 263 24.61 26.85 -6.29
CA LEU A 263 24.67 27.71 -7.48
C LEU A 263 23.53 27.49 -8.50
N LYS A 264 22.88 26.33 -8.53
CA LYS A 264 21.85 25.98 -9.54
C LYS A 264 20.43 26.01 -8.99
N ASN A 265 20.26 25.80 -7.70
CA ASN A 265 18.97 25.52 -7.08
C ASN A 265 18.80 26.26 -5.74
N GLY A 266 19.76 27.07 -5.29
CA GLY A 266 19.66 27.89 -4.08
C GLY A 266 19.78 27.15 -2.74
N PHE A 267 19.70 25.82 -2.71
CA PHE A 267 19.72 25.05 -1.46
C PHE A 267 21.12 24.88 -0.87
N ASP A 268 21.25 25.20 0.42
CA ASP A 268 22.39 24.90 1.27
C ASP A 268 22.45 23.42 1.67
N ILE A 269 23.54 23.01 2.32
CA ILE A 269 23.66 21.65 2.89
C ILE A 269 22.69 21.53 4.06
N GLY A 270 21.88 20.48 4.08
CA GLY A 270 20.91 20.23 5.16
C GLY A 270 19.54 20.82 4.92
N ASP A 271 19.39 21.75 3.95
CA ASP A 271 18.08 22.30 3.59
C ASP A 271 17.12 21.20 3.14
N ILE A 272 15.86 21.29 3.56
CA ILE A 272 14.80 20.44 3.03
C ILE A 272 14.52 20.86 1.59
N LYS A 273 14.79 19.96 0.65
CA LYS A 273 14.72 20.24 -0.78
C LYS A 273 13.31 20.10 -1.35
N TYR A 274 12.59 19.05 -0.94
CA TYR A 274 11.24 18.78 -1.40
C TYR A 274 10.34 18.57 -0.20
N LEU A 275 9.58 19.61 0.14
CA LEU A 275 8.85 19.70 1.39
C LEU A 275 7.80 18.59 1.54
N GLY A 276 7.02 18.30 0.50
CA GLY A 276 6.02 17.23 0.56
C GLY A 276 6.59 15.83 0.68
N GLN A 277 7.80 15.59 0.15
CA GLN A 277 8.51 14.34 0.40
C GLN A 277 8.94 14.23 1.86
N TYR A 278 9.49 15.31 2.43
CA TYR A 278 9.84 15.35 3.85
C TYR A 278 8.62 15.12 4.74
N HIS A 279 7.52 15.87 4.52
CA HIS A 279 6.27 15.71 5.27
C HIS A 279 5.72 14.28 5.19
N PHE A 280 5.75 13.67 4.01
CA PHE A 280 5.28 12.30 3.84
C PHE A 280 6.04 11.34 4.75
N PHE A 281 7.36 11.38 4.76
CA PHE A 281 8.17 10.48 5.60
C PHE A 281 8.20 10.85 7.08
N GLN A 282 7.72 12.03 7.47
CA GLN A 282 7.43 12.34 8.88
C GLN A 282 6.07 11.80 9.32
N LEU A 283 5.07 11.77 8.43
CA LEU A 283 3.72 11.33 8.73
C LEU A 283 3.54 9.82 8.59
N PHE A 284 4.28 9.19 7.67
CA PHE A 284 4.13 7.79 7.30
C PHE A 284 5.41 6.98 7.53
N GLU A 285 5.26 5.86 8.22
CA GLU A 285 6.30 4.84 8.34
C GLU A 285 6.28 3.95 7.09
N CYS A 286 7.37 3.91 6.32
CA CYS A 286 7.55 2.99 5.19
C CYS A 286 8.76 2.08 5.50
N PRO A 287 8.55 0.92 6.14
CA PRO A 287 9.64 0.01 6.50
C PRO A 287 10.32 -0.56 5.26
N THR A 288 11.58 -0.95 5.41
CA THR A 288 12.28 -1.68 4.35
C THR A 288 11.77 -3.12 4.33
N PRO A 289 11.51 -3.71 3.14
CA PRO A 289 11.06 -5.09 3.07
C PRO A 289 12.04 -6.07 3.72
N ILE A 290 11.52 -7.06 4.44
CA ILE A 290 12.34 -8.01 5.21
C ILE A 290 13.25 -8.88 4.33
N ASN A 291 12.86 -9.07 3.07
CA ASN A 291 13.57 -9.87 2.08
C ASN A 291 14.35 -9.02 1.07
N PHE A 292 14.73 -7.79 1.44
CA PHE A 292 15.45 -6.85 0.57
C PHE A 292 16.83 -6.47 1.12
N ILE A 293 17.79 -6.22 0.22
CA ILE A 293 19.10 -5.65 0.54
C ILE A 293 19.52 -4.54 -0.45
N GLN A 294 19.93 -3.39 0.10
CA GLN A 294 20.43 -2.26 -0.69
C GLN A 294 21.86 -2.52 -1.16
N VAL A 295 22.02 -2.90 -2.43
CA VAL A 295 23.35 -3.23 -3.00
C VAL A 295 24.11 -2.03 -3.58
N LYS A 296 23.43 -0.90 -3.83
CA LYS A 296 24.10 0.32 -4.32
C LYS A 296 24.64 1.13 -3.15
N GLU A 297 25.83 1.69 -3.35
CA GLU A 297 26.46 2.59 -2.39
C GLU A 297 25.53 3.75 -2.00
N LEU A 298 25.46 4.04 -0.69
CA LEU A 298 24.49 5.00 -0.13
C LEU A 298 24.76 6.43 -0.58
N PHE A 299 26.02 6.77 -0.88
CA PHE A 299 26.44 8.16 -1.12
C PHE A 299 27.53 8.26 -2.17
N LEU A 300 27.24 8.99 -3.23
CA LEU A 300 28.23 9.53 -4.15
C LEU A 300 27.78 10.93 -4.61
N LYS A 301 28.72 11.80 -4.99
CA LYS A 301 28.43 13.16 -5.51
C LYS A 301 27.49 13.06 -6.71
N LYS A 302 26.73 14.14 -7.01
CA LYS A 302 25.73 14.21 -8.09
C LYS A 302 26.20 13.67 -9.46
N ASP A 303 27.50 13.71 -9.70
CA ASP A 303 28.14 13.35 -10.97
C ASP A 303 28.92 12.03 -10.91
N ILE A 304 28.86 11.29 -9.80
CA ILE A 304 29.48 9.98 -9.66
C ILE A 304 28.36 8.93 -9.68
N GLU A 305 28.45 8.03 -10.64
CA GLU A 305 27.52 6.91 -10.77
C GLU A 305 27.59 6.00 -9.55
N LYS A 306 26.43 5.77 -8.90
CA LYS A 306 26.32 4.83 -7.77
C LYS A 306 26.75 3.44 -8.22
N LYS A 307 27.88 2.97 -7.68
CA LYS A 307 28.37 1.61 -7.97
C LYS A 307 27.59 0.58 -7.19
N ILE A 308 27.48 -0.62 -7.77
CA ILE A 308 26.98 -1.81 -7.10
C ILE A 308 28.12 -2.36 -6.25
N ASN A 309 27.87 -2.56 -4.97
CA ASN A 309 28.81 -3.25 -4.08
C ASN A 309 28.77 -4.76 -4.41
N PRO A 310 29.86 -5.36 -4.94
CA PRO A 310 29.85 -6.76 -5.34
C PRO A 310 29.59 -7.73 -4.18
N ALA A 311 30.07 -7.41 -2.98
CA ALA A 311 29.89 -8.24 -1.80
C ALA A 311 28.42 -8.26 -1.34
N LEU A 312 27.74 -7.10 -1.36
CA LEU A 312 26.31 -7.04 -1.04
C LEU A 312 25.46 -7.72 -2.12
N LEU A 313 25.84 -7.62 -3.39
CA LEU A 313 25.18 -8.35 -4.48
C LEU A 313 25.36 -9.86 -4.34
N GLN A 314 26.56 -10.32 -3.98
CA GLN A 314 26.83 -11.73 -3.73
C GLN A 314 26.02 -12.24 -2.54
N LYS A 315 25.97 -11.49 -1.45
CA LYS A 315 25.10 -11.78 -0.29
C LYS A 315 23.62 -11.87 -0.70
N ALA A 316 23.14 -10.95 -1.53
CA ALA A 316 21.76 -10.98 -2.03
C ALA A 316 21.48 -12.29 -2.80
N LYS A 317 22.44 -12.76 -3.61
CA LYS A 317 22.32 -14.03 -4.34
C LYS A 317 22.29 -15.24 -3.41
N GLU A 318 23.23 -15.30 -2.46
CA GLU A 318 23.36 -16.42 -1.52
C GLU A 318 22.15 -16.54 -0.59
N GLN A 319 21.55 -15.41 -0.22
CA GLN A 319 20.40 -15.35 0.68
C GLN A 319 19.06 -15.23 -0.07
N HIS A 320 19.08 -15.29 -1.40
CA HIS A 320 17.89 -15.10 -2.25
C HIS A 320 17.10 -13.81 -1.96
N LEU A 321 17.80 -12.74 -1.59
CA LEU A 321 17.20 -11.43 -1.29
C LEU A 321 16.99 -10.60 -2.55
N PHE A 322 15.96 -9.76 -2.51
CA PHE A 322 15.69 -8.76 -3.54
C PHE A 322 16.64 -7.57 -3.43
N THR A 323 16.93 -6.96 -4.58
CA THR A 323 17.69 -5.72 -4.65
C THR A 323 16.84 -4.52 -5.10
N GLY A 324 15.55 -4.74 -5.40
CA GLY A 324 14.51 -3.73 -5.61
C GLY A 324 13.22 -4.31 -6.21
N THR A 325 12.29 -3.44 -6.64
CA THR A 325 10.96 -3.87 -7.12
C THR A 325 10.75 -3.74 -8.62
N SER A 326 11.56 -2.98 -9.35
CA SER A 326 11.48 -2.94 -10.83
C SER A 326 12.47 -3.92 -11.44
N ILE A 327 12.09 -4.60 -12.53
CA ILE A 327 12.92 -5.61 -13.21
C ILE A 327 13.75 -4.95 -14.32
N ALA A 328 15.03 -5.33 -14.46
CA ALA A 328 15.88 -4.81 -15.52
C ALA A 328 15.34 -5.16 -16.92
N SER A 329 15.36 -4.20 -17.85
CA SER A 329 14.73 -4.36 -19.16
C SER A 329 15.32 -5.49 -20.00
N ASP A 330 16.60 -5.81 -19.85
CA ASP A 330 17.26 -6.93 -20.53
C ASP A 330 16.82 -8.29 -19.96
N VAL A 331 16.54 -8.36 -18.65
CA VAL A 331 15.97 -9.53 -17.98
C VAL A 331 14.54 -9.77 -18.46
N LEU A 332 13.71 -8.71 -18.50
CA LEU A 332 12.35 -8.78 -19.07
C LEU A 332 12.36 -9.24 -20.54
N LYS A 333 13.27 -8.73 -21.36
CA LYS A 333 13.41 -9.17 -22.76
C LYS A 333 13.74 -10.66 -22.88
N LYS A 334 14.57 -11.19 -21.96
CA LYS A 334 14.92 -12.61 -21.92
C LYS A 334 13.73 -13.46 -21.49
N SER A 335 13.01 -13.06 -20.44
CA SER A 335 11.86 -13.83 -19.92
C SER A 335 10.75 -13.98 -20.95
N VAL A 336 10.46 -12.93 -21.74
CA VAL A 336 9.45 -12.98 -22.82
C VAL A 336 9.81 -13.95 -23.94
N ARG A 337 11.11 -14.20 -24.19
CA ARG A 337 11.56 -15.08 -25.28
C ARG A 337 11.57 -16.55 -24.91
N THR A 338 11.60 -16.87 -23.63
CA THR A 338 11.64 -18.26 -23.16
C THR A 338 10.26 -18.87 -23.29
N LYS A 339 10.14 -20.00 -23.99
CA LYS A 339 8.91 -20.82 -23.96
C LYS A 339 8.81 -21.45 -22.56
N GLY A 340 7.94 -20.90 -21.72
CA GLY A 340 7.78 -21.30 -20.32
C GLY A 340 8.17 -20.17 -19.38
N HIS A 341 7.50 -20.09 -18.23
CA HIS A 341 7.70 -19.09 -17.19
C HIS A 341 9.14 -19.15 -16.65
N SER A 342 10.04 -18.31 -17.19
CA SER A 342 11.40 -18.17 -16.67
C SER A 342 11.34 -17.46 -15.33
N ILE A 343 11.68 -18.14 -14.25
CA ILE A 343 11.68 -17.55 -12.91
C ILE A 343 12.74 -16.44 -12.83
N ILE A 344 12.28 -15.19 -12.87
CA ILE A 344 13.12 -14.02 -12.68
C ILE A 344 13.59 -14.01 -11.23
N GLN A 345 14.90 -13.92 -11.02
CA GLN A 345 15.48 -13.98 -9.68
C GLN A 345 15.39 -12.60 -9.02
N GLY A 346 15.10 -12.55 -7.73
CA GLY A 346 14.94 -11.27 -7.00
C GLY A 346 16.17 -10.36 -7.04
N HIS A 347 17.37 -10.93 -7.17
CA HIS A 347 18.62 -10.17 -7.28
C HIS A 347 18.83 -9.51 -8.66
N GLU A 348 18.01 -9.86 -9.66
CA GLU A 348 18.01 -9.28 -11.01
C GLU A 348 17.20 -7.97 -11.10
N ALA A 349 16.57 -7.56 -9.99
CA ALA A 349 15.87 -6.30 -9.89
C ALA A 349 16.81 -5.07 -10.02
N THR A 350 16.26 -3.95 -10.46
CA THR A 350 16.90 -2.64 -10.36
C THR A 350 17.13 -2.36 -8.87
N GLY A 351 18.31 -1.86 -8.50
CA GLY A 351 18.71 -1.62 -7.10
C GLY A 351 17.87 -0.60 -6.27
N LYS A 352 16.55 -0.51 -6.46
CA LYS A 352 15.60 0.43 -5.89
C LYS A 352 14.25 -0.24 -5.59
N VAL A 353 13.74 -0.09 -4.37
CA VAL A 353 12.34 -0.36 -4.04
C VAL A 353 11.53 0.88 -4.40
N ILE A 354 10.66 0.78 -5.39
CA ILE A 354 9.83 1.91 -5.85
C ILE A 354 8.37 1.75 -5.51
N ASP A 355 7.91 0.52 -5.28
CA ASP A 355 6.60 0.22 -4.71
C ASP A 355 6.69 0.34 -3.18
N CYS A 356 5.77 1.03 -2.53
CA CYS A 356 5.76 1.25 -1.06
C CYS A 356 4.46 0.77 -0.46
N LEU A 357 4.57 0.28 0.77
CA LEU A 357 3.49 0.21 1.74
C LEU A 357 3.91 1.04 2.95
N ALA A 358 3.03 1.93 3.38
CA ALA A 358 3.26 2.78 4.53
C ALA A 358 1.99 2.92 5.38
N HIS A 359 2.14 3.24 6.66
CA HIS A 359 1.00 3.65 7.51
C HIS A 359 1.30 4.92 8.28
N SER A 360 0.25 5.59 8.75
CA SER A 360 0.43 6.75 9.64
C SER A 360 1.21 6.38 10.89
N ALA A 361 2.16 7.21 11.31
CA ALA A 361 2.92 6.98 12.55
C ALA A 361 2.06 7.16 13.81
N GLU A 362 1.00 7.97 13.73
CA GLU A 362 0.21 8.37 14.90
C GLU A 362 -1.20 7.73 14.97
N GLN A 363 -1.80 7.90 16.16
CA GLN A 363 -3.13 7.53 16.68
C GLN A 363 -3.27 6.13 17.30
N GLY A 364 -3.41 6.13 18.64
CA GLY A 364 -4.25 5.30 19.57
C GLY A 364 -4.34 3.78 19.43
N VAL A 365 -4.03 3.24 18.27
CA VAL A 365 -4.04 1.85 17.87
C VAL A 365 -2.59 1.51 17.57
N GLU A 366 -2.06 0.57 18.35
CA GLU A 366 -0.73 0.04 18.07
C GLU A 366 -0.78 -0.67 16.72
N CYS A 367 0.11 -0.29 15.81
CA CYS A 367 0.19 -0.85 14.48
C CYS A 367 1.61 -1.33 14.25
N SER A 368 1.77 -2.62 13.97
CA SER A 368 3.00 -3.13 13.39
C SER A 368 2.80 -3.40 11.91
N LEU A 369 3.80 -3.05 11.10
CA LEU A 369 3.84 -3.32 9.68
C LEU A 369 5.07 -4.14 9.33
N GLU A 370 4.82 -5.29 8.73
CA GLU A 370 5.82 -6.13 8.08
C GLU A 370 5.61 -6.05 6.57
N THR A 371 6.67 -5.88 5.80
CA THR A 371 6.60 -5.80 4.33
C THR A 371 7.56 -6.77 3.68
N GLU A 372 7.15 -7.33 2.55
CA GLU A 372 7.97 -8.19 1.71
C GLU A 372 7.74 -7.90 0.22
N ILE A 373 8.79 -8.10 -0.58
CA ILE A 373 8.67 -8.10 -2.04
C ILE A 373 8.24 -9.49 -2.46
N THR A 374 7.12 -9.62 -3.17
CA THR A 374 6.62 -10.90 -3.66
C THR A 374 7.07 -11.17 -5.10
N ASN A 375 7.66 -12.34 -5.32
CA ASN A 375 7.96 -12.83 -6.68
C ASN A 375 6.75 -13.50 -7.34
N ARG A 376 5.56 -13.56 -6.74
CA ARG A 376 4.44 -14.31 -7.32
C ARG A 376 4.08 -13.86 -8.75
N PHE A 377 4.24 -12.56 -9.04
CA PHE A 377 3.77 -11.95 -10.29
C PHE A 377 4.87 -11.61 -11.30
N HIS A 378 6.12 -12.02 -11.09
CA HIS A 378 7.28 -11.51 -11.85
C HIS A 378 7.22 -11.78 -13.36
N ASN A 379 6.42 -12.74 -13.82
CA ASN A 379 6.28 -13.01 -15.25
C ASN A 379 5.28 -12.05 -15.91
N SER A 380 4.29 -11.54 -15.16
CA SER A 380 3.12 -10.84 -15.69
C SER A 380 3.22 -9.32 -15.55
N THR A 381 4.34 -8.82 -15.04
CA THR A 381 4.61 -7.41 -14.77
C THR A 381 6.08 -7.08 -15.03
N ASP A 382 6.41 -5.81 -15.13
CA ASP A 382 7.78 -5.29 -15.01
C ASP A 382 8.16 -4.90 -13.57
N HIS A 383 7.24 -5.10 -12.63
CA HIS A 383 7.39 -4.82 -11.21
C HIS A 383 7.08 -6.04 -10.34
N PHE A 384 7.91 -6.32 -9.34
CA PHE A 384 7.53 -7.19 -8.25
C PHE A 384 6.43 -6.54 -7.39
N GLY A 385 5.55 -7.36 -6.82
CA GLY A 385 4.54 -6.85 -5.90
C GLY A 385 5.14 -6.50 -4.55
N MET A 386 4.53 -5.53 -3.85
CA MET A 386 4.80 -5.28 -2.44
C MET A 386 3.64 -5.85 -1.61
N PHE A 387 3.94 -6.78 -0.71
CA PHE A 387 2.96 -7.35 0.20
C PHE A 387 3.25 -6.86 1.61
N GLY A 388 2.21 -6.54 2.37
CA GLY A 388 2.37 -6.07 3.74
C GLY A 388 1.27 -6.54 4.67
N ILE A 389 1.67 -6.81 5.90
CA ILE A 389 0.83 -7.29 6.98
C ILE A 389 0.77 -6.21 8.05
N PHE A 390 -0.41 -5.61 8.20
CA PHE A 390 -0.70 -4.59 9.21
C PHE A 390 -1.42 -5.26 10.37
N ARG A 391 -0.83 -5.27 11.56
CA ARG A 391 -1.48 -5.81 12.77
C ARG A 391 -1.88 -4.65 13.65
N LEU A 392 -3.20 -4.45 13.76
CA LEU A 392 -3.84 -3.37 14.51
C LEU A 392 -4.28 -3.90 15.87
N ALA A 393 -3.71 -3.38 16.95
CA ALA A 393 -4.01 -3.78 18.32
C ALA A 393 -4.98 -2.78 18.96
N PHE A 394 -6.16 -3.26 19.31
CA PHE A 394 -7.22 -2.45 19.93
C PHE A 394 -7.39 -2.82 21.40
N PRO A 395 -7.51 -1.85 22.30
CA PRO A 395 -7.90 -2.13 23.67
C PRO A 395 -9.28 -2.77 23.64
N LYS A 396 -9.42 -3.99 24.18
CA LYS A 396 -10.72 -4.63 24.29
C LYS A 396 -11.59 -3.72 25.13
N GLU A 397 -12.75 -3.30 24.59
CA GLU A 397 -13.74 -2.58 25.37
C GLU A 397 -13.96 -3.41 26.63
N GLN A 398 -13.52 -2.88 27.78
CA GLN A 398 -13.95 -3.44 29.05
C GLN A 398 -15.46 -3.36 28.95
N ASN A 399 -16.12 -4.53 28.90
CA ASN A 399 -17.56 -4.62 29.05
C ASN A 399 -17.84 -3.84 30.32
N ARG A 400 -18.20 -2.57 30.18
CA ARG A 400 -18.82 -1.80 31.24
C ARG A 400 -20.07 -2.60 31.46
N LYS A 401 -20.00 -3.57 32.39
CA LYS A 401 -21.16 -4.20 33.00
C LYS A 401 -22.05 -3.01 33.24
N GLN A 402 -23.13 -2.90 32.48
CA GLN A 402 -24.09 -1.82 32.64
C GLN A 402 -24.32 -1.78 34.13
N SER A 403 -23.79 -0.76 34.80
CA SER A 403 -23.95 -0.66 36.24
C SER A 403 -25.45 -0.75 36.42
N PRO A 404 -25.96 -1.73 37.22
CA PRO A 404 -27.39 -1.97 37.33
C PRO A 404 -28.01 -0.60 37.54
N ALA A 405 -28.90 -0.20 36.61
CA ALA A 405 -29.46 1.13 36.60
C ALA A 405 -29.88 1.43 38.02
N ILE A 406 -29.20 2.39 38.67
CA ILE A 406 -29.57 2.80 40.01
C ILE A 406 -30.98 3.34 39.82
N GLN A 407 -31.98 2.52 40.18
CA GLN A 407 -33.34 2.96 40.31
C GLN A 407 -33.31 4.02 41.39
N THR A 408 -33.20 5.28 40.98
CA THR A 408 -33.55 6.40 41.83
C THR A 408 -35.01 6.20 42.16
N MET A 409 -35.28 5.68 43.36
CA MET A 409 -36.62 5.67 43.93
C MET A 409 -37.06 7.13 44.03
N ASP A 410 -37.98 7.53 43.16
CA ASP A 410 -38.76 8.75 43.30
C ASP A 410 -39.61 8.62 44.57
N ASN A 411 -39.04 9.02 45.70
CA ASN A 411 -39.79 9.32 46.91
C ASN A 411 -40.50 10.66 46.70
N ASN A 412 -41.65 10.62 46.01
CA ASN A 412 -42.54 11.77 45.89
C ASN A 412 -43.58 11.68 47.03
N PRO A 413 -43.50 12.51 48.09
CA PRO A 413 -44.52 12.52 49.13
C PRO A 413 -45.80 13.15 48.57
N LYS A 414 -46.88 12.36 48.55
CA LYS A 414 -48.23 12.84 48.28
C LYS A 414 -48.61 13.90 49.32
N ASN A 415 -48.64 15.17 48.92
CA ASN A 415 -49.35 16.20 49.68
C ASN A 415 -50.85 16.08 49.39
N ASN A 416 -51.59 15.57 50.37
CA ASN A 416 -53.02 15.79 50.53
C ASN A 416 -53.22 17.21 51.08
N SER A 417 -53.90 18.07 50.33
CA SER A 417 -54.60 19.23 50.89
C SER A 417 -55.97 19.28 50.25
N GLY A 418 -56.98 18.89 51.02
CA GLY A 418 -58.36 19.21 50.74
C GLY A 418 -58.64 20.68 51.05
N THR A 419 -59.46 21.30 50.20
CA THR A 419 -60.64 22.12 50.50
C THR A 419 -61.31 22.45 49.19
#